data_AF-A0A2Z6RW75-F1
#
_entry.id   AF-A0A2Z6RW75-F1
#
_cell.length_a   1.000
_cell.length_b   1.000
_cell.length_c   1.000
_cell.angle_alpha   90.00
_cell.angle_beta   90.00
_cell.angle_gamma   90.00
#
_symmetry.space_group_name_H-M   'P 1'
#
loop_
_entity.id
_entity.type
_entity.pdbx_description
1 polymer ?
#
loop_
_entity_poly.entity_id
_entity_poly.type
_entity_poly.pdbx_seq_one_letter_code
_entity_poly.pdbx_strand_id
1 'polypeptide(L)'
;MGSFIRYIFGGLVAIWLLLVILAPITEFGKILIFIFVRQENKVGLNSTVEYIYFLISFFVPWWIITTNCCVCFKQKGIFTPKELIRKLIFMVIAWISISVVYTYLTRNDIGNIPYNCPSDYPYSEPKLYLACIIRTANFVIMWTYTGLLIVFLISVLGGILPQEDDMKEKGKDFNIRTVIEGV
;
A
#
# COMPACT_ATOMS: atom_id res chain seq x y z
N MET A 1 -19.21 -9.65 -18.81
CA MET A 1 -17.81 -9.21 -18.64
C MET A 1 -16.92 -10.44 -18.56
N GLY A 2 -15.89 -10.56 -19.40
CA GLY A 2 -15.22 -11.85 -19.65
C GLY A 2 -14.44 -12.39 -18.46
N SER A 3 -14.45 -13.73 -18.30
CA SER A 3 -13.71 -14.49 -17.28
C SER A 3 -12.25 -14.04 -17.10
N PHE A 4 -11.60 -13.58 -18.18
CA PHE A 4 -10.25 -13.01 -18.18
C PHE A 4 -10.07 -11.77 -17.28
N ILE A 5 -11.02 -10.83 -17.29
CA ILE A 5 -10.95 -9.61 -16.47
C ILE A 5 -11.01 -9.97 -14.99
N ARG A 6 -11.80 -10.99 -14.63
CA ARG A 6 -11.92 -11.50 -13.25
C ARG A 6 -10.58 -12.02 -12.74
N TYR A 7 -9.85 -12.80 -13.54
CA TYR A 7 -8.53 -13.32 -13.16
C TYR A 7 -7.50 -12.21 -12.97
N ILE A 8 -7.49 -11.21 -13.86
CA ILE A 8 -6.60 -10.04 -13.72
C ILE A 8 -6.92 -9.31 -12.40
N PHE A 9 -8.20 -9.03 -12.15
CA PHE A 9 -8.63 -8.33 -10.94
C PHE A 9 -8.28 -9.11 -9.67
N GLY A 10 -8.52 -10.41 -9.65
CA GLY A 10 -8.13 -11.29 -8.55
C GLY A 10 -6.61 -11.27 -8.31
N GLY A 11 -5.82 -11.29 -9.38
CA GLY A 11 -4.36 -11.16 -9.30
C GLY A 11 -3.92 -9.82 -8.70
N LEU A 12 -4.52 -8.70 -9.13
CA LEU A 12 -4.20 -7.37 -8.58
C LEU A 12 -4.57 -7.27 -7.09
N VAL A 13 -5.70 -7.81 -6.68
CA VAL A 13 -6.10 -7.87 -5.26
C VAL A 13 -5.12 -8.72 -4.45
N ALA A 14 -4.69 -9.88 -4.98
CA ALA A 14 -3.70 -10.71 -4.31
C ALA A 14 -2.36 -9.99 -4.13
N ILE A 15 -1.87 -9.30 -5.17
CA ILE A 15 -0.66 -8.48 -5.09
C ILE A 15 -0.84 -7.37 -4.04
N TRP A 16 -1.99 -6.69 -4.03
CA TRP A 16 -2.27 -5.65 -3.04
C TRP A 16 -2.25 -6.19 -1.60
N LEU A 17 -2.86 -7.36 -1.34
CA LEU A 17 -2.83 -8.02 -0.04
C LEU A 17 -1.40 -8.41 0.38
N LEU A 18 -0.55 -8.84 -0.56
CA LEU A 18 0.87 -9.08 -0.27
C LEU A 18 1.58 -7.78 0.11
N LEU A 19 1.33 -6.68 -0.61
CA LEU A 19 1.93 -5.37 -0.30
C LEU A 19 1.50 -4.84 1.08
N VAL A 20 0.27 -5.12 1.53
CA VAL A 20 -0.19 -4.78 2.89
C VAL A 20 0.72 -5.39 3.96
N ILE A 21 1.25 -6.59 3.73
CA ILE A 21 2.16 -7.27 4.65
C ILE A 21 3.61 -6.80 4.43
N LEU A 22 4.03 -6.65 3.17
CA LEU A 22 5.40 -6.29 2.84
C LEU A 22 5.75 -4.85 3.26
N ALA A 23 4.84 -3.89 3.12
CA ALA A 23 5.09 -2.48 3.45
C ALA A 23 5.55 -2.25 4.90
N PRO A 24 4.84 -2.72 5.94
CA PRO A 24 5.32 -2.57 7.31
C PRO A 24 6.61 -3.36 7.59
N ILE A 25 6.81 -4.52 6.96
CA ILE A 25 8.04 -5.31 7.12
C ILE A 25 9.24 -4.55 6.54
N THR A 26 9.11 -3.97 5.35
CA THR A 26 10.20 -3.23 4.72
C THR A 26 10.49 -1.91 5.42
N GLU A 27 9.46 -1.21 5.91
CA GLU A 27 9.68 0.01 6.71
C GLU A 27 10.37 -0.31 8.04
N PHE A 28 9.95 -1.38 8.72
CA PHE A 28 10.62 -1.84 9.94
C PHE A 28 12.09 -2.21 9.67
N GLY A 29 12.35 -2.95 8.58
CA GLY A 29 13.70 -3.28 8.14
C GLY A 29 14.55 -2.04 7.84
N LYS A 30 13.95 -1.02 7.20
CA LYS A 30 14.61 0.28 6.94
C LYS A 30 15.00 0.95 8.25
N ILE A 31 14.07 1.07 9.20
CA ILE A 31 14.34 1.68 10.51
C ILE A 31 15.52 0.97 11.21
N LEU A 32 15.52 -0.37 11.25
CA LEU A 32 16.59 -1.14 11.89
C LEU A 32 17.97 -0.91 11.23
N ILE A 33 18.03 -0.98 9.90
CA ILE A 33 19.28 -0.78 9.16
C ILE A 33 19.80 0.65 9.38
N PHE A 34 18.91 1.64 9.35
CA PHE A 34 19.31 3.03 9.52
C PHE A 34 19.74 3.37 10.95
N ILE A 35 19.14 2.75 11.97
CA ILE A 35 19.63 2.86 13.36
C ILE A 35 21.07 2.35 13.45
N PHE A 36 21.36 1.22 12.80
CA PHE A 36 22.69 0.62 12.81
C PHE A 36 23.72 1.49 12.06
N VAL A 37 23.38 1.97 10.86
CA VAL A 37 24.28 2.81 10.06
C VAL A 37 24.50 4.20 10.69
N ARG A 38 23.50 4.73 11.41
CA ARG A 38 23.59 6.04 12.07
C ARG A 38 24.71 6.12 13.11
N GLN A 39 25.03 5.01 13.77
CA GLN A 39 26.12 4.97 14.76
C GLN A 39 27.49 5.23 14.13
N GLU A 40 27.67 4.91 12.85
CA GLU A 40 28.96 4.94 12.16
C GLU A 40 29.08 6.11 11.15
N ASN A 41 28.00 6.48 10.45
CA ASN A 41 28.09 7.35 9.26
C ASN A 41 27.35 8.70 9.34
N LYS A 42 26.89 9.14 10.53
CA LYS A 42 26.11 10.39 10.73
C LYS A 42 24.97 10.58 9.70
N VAL A 43 24.24 9.51 9.42
CA VAL A 43 23.08 9.51 8.50
C VAL A 43 21.92 10.29 9.11
N GLY A 44 21.32 11.19 8.32
CA GLY A 44 20.26 12.09 8.72
C GLY A 44 18.88 11.45 8.63
N LEU A 45 18.59 10.46 9.48
CA LEU A 45 17.26 9.86 9.55
C LEU A 45 16.30 10.76 10.36
N ASN A 46 15.20 11.18 9.76
CA ASN A 46 14.11 11.79 10.50
C ASN A 46 13.26 10.69 11.18
N SER A 47 13.73 10.20 12.34
CA SER A 47 13.11 9.08 13.07
C SER A 47 11.61 9.28 13.31
N THR A 48 11.16 10.51 13.56
CA THR A 48 9.74 10.81 13.76
C THR A 48 8.90 10.47 12.52
N VAL A 49 9.37 10.82 11.32
CA VAL A 49 8.66 10.56 10.06
C VAL A 49 8.57 9.05 9.79
N GLU A 50 9.68 8.33 9.97
CA GLU A 50 9.75 6.87 9.78
C GLU A 50 8.79 6.13 10.71
N TYR A 51 8.79 6.46 12.00
CA TYR A 51 7.88 5.83 12.96
C TYR A 51 6.42 6.15 12.64
N ILE A 52 6.09 7.39 12.29
CA ILE A 52 4.72 7.76 11.91
C ILE A 52 4.28 6.96 10.68
N TYR A 53 5.12 6.88 9.64
CA TYR A 53 4.80 6.14 8.43
C TYR A 53 4.69 4.64 8.68
N PHE A 54 5.55 4.05 9.53
CA PHE A 54 5.44 2.66 9.97
C PHE A 54 4.10 2.38 10.65
N LEU A 55 3.69 3.22 11.61
CA LEU A 55 2.42 3.04 12.31
C LEU A 55 1.22 3.15 11.36
N ILE A 56 1.24 4.12 10.42
CA ILE A 56 0.20 4.26 9.41
C ILE A 56 0.14 3.01 8.51
N SER A 57 1.30 2.56 8.01
CA SER A 57 1.43 1.40 7.12
C SER A 57 1.04 0.09 7.79
N PHE A 58 1.19 -0.01 9.11
CA PHE A 58 0.77 -1.17 9.87
C PHE A 58 -0.73 -1.13 10.22
N PHE A 59 -1.21 -0.05 10.84
CA PHE A 59 -2.55 -0.01 11.41
C PHE A 59 -3.66 0.19 10.37
N VAL A 60 -3.47 1.05 9.36
CA VAL A 60 -4.54 1.39 8.41
C VAL A 60 -4.95 0.18 7.58
N PRO A 61 -4.03 -0.57 6.94
CA PRO A 61 -4.41 -1.77 6.20
C PRO A 61 -4.94 -2.89 7.09
N TRP A 62 -4.37 -3.06 8.30
CA TRP A 62 -4.81 -4.11 9.22
C TRP A 62 -6.21 -3.85 9.78
N TRP A 63 -6.56 -2.58 9.99
CA TRP A 63 -7.93 -2.17 10.31
C TRP A 63 -8.90 -2.55 9.18
N ILE A 64 -8.52 -2.32 7.92
CA ILE A 64 -9.35 -2.70 6.76
C ILE A 64 -9.50 -4.23 6.68
N ILE A 65 -8.44 -5.00 6.88
CA ILE A 65 -8.50 -6.46 6.86
C ILE A 65 -9.38 -6.96 8.00
N THR A 66 -9.17 -6.54 9.24
CA THR A 66 -9.94 -7.02 10.40
C THR A 66 -11.42 -6.65 10.31
N THR A 67 -11.76 -5.47 9.81
CA THR A 67 -13.15 -5.07 9.58
C THR A 67 -13.85 -5.84 8.45
N ASN A 68 -13.10 -6.44 7.51
CA ASN A 68 -13.66 -7.17 6.37
C ASN A 68 -13.53 -8.71 6.46
N CYS A 69 -12.56 -9.24 7.21
CA CYS A 69 -12.29 -10.68 7.35
C CYS A 69 -12.96 -11.35 8.57
N CYS A 70 -13.51 -10.61 9.53
CA CYS A 70 -14.22 -11.19 10.66
C CYS A 70 -15.61 -11.74 10.24
N VAL A 71 -15.61 -12.95 9.67
CA VAL A 71 -16.77 -13.78 9.32
C VAL A 71 -17.67 -14.11 10.53
N CYS A 72 -17.20 -13.91 11.77
CA CYS A 72 -17.94 -14.26 12.99
C CYS A 72 -19.05 -13.28 13.40
N PHE A 73 -19.09 -12.07 12.85
CA PHE A 73 -20.24 -11.18 13.00
C PHE A 73 -20.98 -11.15 11.68
N LYS A 74 -22.24 -11.64 11.67
CA LYS A 74 -23.18 -11.56 10.54
C LYS A 74 -23.00 -10.22 9.83
N GLN A 75 -22.30 -10.24 8.69
CA GLN A 75 -22.03 -9.06 7.89
C GLN A 75 -23.35 -8.70 7.19
N LYS A 76 -24.26 -8.02 7.89
CA LYS A 76 -25.32 -7.24 7.24
C LYS A 76 -24.59 -6.21 6.40
N GLY A 77 -24.76 -6.25 5.07
CA GLY A 77 -23.98 -5.49 4.08
C GLY A 77 -23.49 -4.14 4.60
N ILE A 78 -22.19 -4.04 4.89
CA ILE A 78 -21.64 -2.90 5.66
C ILE A 78 -21.31 -1.72 4.76
N PHE A 79 -21.24 -1.89 3.42
CA PHE A 79 -21.05 -0.77 2.51
C PHE A 79 -21.97 -0.87 1.30
N THR A 80 -22.78 0.15 1.10
CA THR A 80 -23.35 0.41 -0.22
C THR A 80 -22.20 0.68 -1.21
N PRO A 81 -22.33 0.35 -2.51
CA PRO A 81 -21.30 0.66 -3.52
C PRO A 81 -20.87 2.13 -3.51
N LYS A 82 -21.82 3.04 -3.25
CA LYS A 82 -21.54 4.47 -3.09
C LYS A 82 -20.63 4.76 -1.91
N GLU A 83 -20.81 4.08 -0.78
CA GLU A 83 -19.93 4.22 0.37
C GLU A 83 -18.56 3.59 0.13
N LEU A 84 -18.48 2.45 -0.58
CA LEU A 84 -17.20 1.87 -0.99
C LEU A 84 -16.43 2.85 -1.87
N ILE A 85 -17.07 3.40 -2.90
CA ILE A 85 -16.46 4.40 -3.81
C ILE A 85 -15.97 5.60 -3.00
N ARG A 86 -16.81 6.17 -2.14
CA ARG A 86 -16.44 7.32 -1.30
C ARG A 86 -15.23 7.03 -0.42
N LYS A 87 -15.20 5.86 0.22
CA LYS A 87 -14.06 5.43 1.05
C LYS A 87 -12.80 5.21 0.23
N LEU A 88 -12.92 4.61 -0.94
CA LEU A 88 -11.79 4.37 -1.83
C LEU A 88 -11.20 5.67 -2.36
N ILE A 89 -12.03 6.65 -2.74
CA ILE A 89 -11.58 7.99 -3.13
C ILE A 89 -10.78 8.64 -2.00
N PHE A 90 -11.34 8.66 -0.78
CA PHE A 90 -10.66 9.23 0.37
C PHE A 90 -9.33 8.52 0.67
N MET A 91 -9.32 7.19 0.59
CA MET A 91 -8.13 6.37 0.78
C MET A 91 -7.05 6.69 -0.26
N VAL A 92 -7.41 6.79 -1.54
CA VAL A 92 -6.46 7.14 -2.61
C VAL A 92 -5.85 8.53 -2.37
N ILE A 93 -6.66 9.54 -2.07
CA ILE A 93 -6.17 10.90 -1.82
C ILE A 93 -5.23 10.93 -0.60
N ALA A 94 -5.61 10.25 0.48
CA ALA A 94 -4.78 10.15 1.68
C ALA A 94 -3.44 9.46 1.39
N TRP A 95 -3.45 8.32 0.69
CA TRP A 95 -2.23 7.58 0.37
C TRP A 95 -1.32 8.32 -0.61
N ILE A 96 -1.85 9.02 -1.61
CA ILE A 96 -1.05 9.89 -2.47
C ILE A 96 -0.38 10.98 -1.64
N SER A 97 -1.15 11.64 -0.76
CA SER A 97 -0.61 12.71 0.10
C SER A 97 0.50 12.19 1.01
N ILE A 98 0.29 11.04 1.65
CA ILE A 98 1.29 10.37 2.51
C ILE A 98 2.52 10.00 1.69
N SER A 99 2.37 9.36 0.53
CA SER A 99 3.49 8.95 -0.32
C SER A 99 4.33 10.14 -0.80
N VAL A 100 3.68 11.24 -1.20
CA VAL A 100 4.37 12.46 -1.63
C VAL A 100 5.12 13.11 -0.47
N VAL A 101 4.45 13.31 0.67
CA VAL A 101 5.07 13.93 1.86
C VAL A 101 6.22 13.08 2.37
N TYR A 102 6.03 11.76 2.49
CA TYR A 102 7.07 10.85 2.93
C TYR A 102 8.27 10.86 1.97
N THR A 103 8.03 10.76 0.65
CA THR A 103 9.11 10.85 -0.36
C THR A 103 9.88 12.16 -0.24
N TYR A 104 9.18 13.28 -0.06
CA TYR A 104 9.82 14.60 0.06
C TYR A 104 10.68 14.71 1.32
N LEU A 105 10.18 14.22 2.46
CA LEU A 105 10.88 14.27 3.74
C LEU A 105 12.08 13.31 3.80
N THR A 106 12.00 12.18 3.10
CA THR A 106 13.02 11.10 3.15
C THR A 106 14.03 11.12 2.00
N ARG A 107 13.91 12.09 1.07
CA ARG A 107 14.74 12.12 -0.16
C ARG A 107 16.24 12.17 0.11
N ASN A 108 16.64 12.83 1.20
CA ASN A 108 18.03 13.10 1.53
C ASN A 108 18.56 12.24 2.71
N ASP A 109 17.84 11.19 3.11
CA ASP A 109 18.17 10.42 4.32
C ASP A 109 19.59 9.85 4.29
N ILE A 110 20.08 9.44 3.12
CA ILE A 110 21.42 8.86 2.92
C ILE A 110 22.36 9.76 2.10
N GLY A 111 22.14 11.07 2.13
CA GLY A 111 22.96 12.03 1.39
C GLY A 111 22.85 11.89 -0.13
N ASN A 112 23.98 11.96 -0.83
CA ASN A 112 24.04 12.00 -2.30
C ASN A 112 24.02 10.61 -2.97
N ILE A 113 23.73 9.53 -2.23
CA ILE A 113 23.67 8.19 -2.80
C ILE A 113 22.49 8.09 -3.79
N PRO A 114 22.74 7.72 -5.06
CA PRO A 114 21.69 7.59 -6.07
C PRO A 114 20.58 6.60 -5.67
N TYR A 115 19.35 6.83 -6.15
CA TYR A 115 18.20 5.96 -5.84
C TYR A 115 18.29 4.54 -6.43
N ASN A 116 19.04 4.36 -7.51
CA ASN A 116 19.22 3.05 -8.14
C ASN A 116 20.30 2.18 -7.46
N CYS A 117 20.95 2.68 -6.41
CA CYS A 117 21.98 1.96 -5.64
C CYS A 117 23.01 1.26 -6.54
N PRO A 118 23.80 2.00 -7.34
CA PRO A 118 24.78 1.42 -8.25
C PRO A 118 25.81 0.62 -7.46
N SER A 119 26.21 -0.56 -7.94
CA SER A 119 27.25 -1.37 -7.29
C SER A 119 28.64 -0.76 -7.36
N ASP A 120 28.87 0.12 -8.34
CA ASP A 120 30.10 0.87 -8.60
C ASP A 120 30.18 2.20 -7.84
N TYR A 121 29.13 2.58 -7.10
CA TYR A 121 29.16 3.76 -6.24
C TYR A 121 30.15 3.55 -5.07
N PRO A 122 30.97 4.55 -4.71
CA PRO A 122 31.95 4.41 -3.62
C PRO A 122 31.27 4.53 -2.25
N TYR A 123 30.55 3.48 -1.84
CA TYR A 123 30.02 3.39 -0.47
C TYR A 123 31.17 3.34 0.52
N SER A 124 31.16 4.22 1.53
CA SER A 124 32.17 4.20 2.58
C SER A 124 32.16 2.88 3.36
N GLU A 125 30.98 2.24 3.47
CA GLU A 125 30.80 0.97 4.17
C GLU A 125 29.76 0.07 3.48
N PRO A 126 29.90 -1.27 3.57
CA PRO A 126 28.92 -2.21 3.02
C PRO A 126 27.49 -2.01 3.54
N LYS A 127 27.35 -1.51 4.78
CA LYS A 127 26.06 -1.27 5.42
C LYS A 127 25.28 -0.12 4.75
N LEU A 128 25.97 0.85 4.14
CA LEU A 128 25.34 1.94 3.37
C LEU A 128 24.74 1.45 2.06
N TYR A 129 25.37 0.45 1.43
CA TYR A 129 24.78 -0.20 0.28
C TYR A 129 23.45 -0.87 0.64
N LEU A 130 23.43 -1.63 1.75
CA LEU A 130 22.19 -2.24 2.26
C LEU A 130 21.12 -1.18 2.62
N ALA A 131 21.52 -0.07 3.25
CA ALA A 131 20.64 1.05 3.55
C ALA A 131 20.06 1.70 2.28
N CYS A 132 20.83 1.76 1.20
CA CYS A 132 20.33 2.21 -0.09
C CYS A 132 19.27 1.24 -0.64
N ILE A 133 19.58 -0.06 -0.68
CA ILE A 133 18.67 -1.08 -1.23
C ILE A 133 17.34 -1.11 -0.48
N ILE A 134 17.36 -1.09 0.86
CA ILE A 134 16.12 -1.10 1.66
C ILE A 134 15.31 0.19 1.46
N ARG A 135 15.96 1.36 1.32
CA ARG A 135 15.31 2.63 0.99
C ARG A 135 14.57 2.53 -0.34
N THR A 136 15.24 2.00 -1.36
CA THR A 136 14.67 1.87 -2.71
C THR A 136 13.53 0.85 -2.73
N ALA A 137 13.69 -0.29 -2.05
CA ALA A 137 12.63 -1.28 -1.90
C ALA A 137 11.39 -0.67 -1.24
N ASN A 138 11.57 0.08 -0.15
CA ASN A 138 10.47 0.74 0.56
C ASN A 138 9.75 1.76 -0.33
N PHE A 139 10.50 2.57 -1.08
CA PHE A 139 9.94 3.51 -2.05
C PHE A 139 9.11 2.80 -3.13
N VAL A 140 9.64 1.72 -3.72
CA VAL A 140 8.94 0.94 -4.74
C VAL A 140 7.66 0.32 -4.17
N ILE A 141 7.71 -0.29 -2.98
CA ILE A 141 6.54 -0.90 -2.33
C ILE A 141 5.46 0.14 -2.06
N MET A 142 5.83 1.29 -1.47
CA MET A 142 4.90 2.38 -1.20
C MET A 142 4.21 2.88 -2.47
N TRP A 143 4.97 3.18 -3.53
CA TRP A 143 4.39 3.70 -4.77
C TRP A 143 3.61 2.64 -5.55
N THR A 144 4.02 1.36 -5.49
CA THR A 144 3.24 0.26 -6.08
C THR A 144 1.91 0.10 -5.35
N TYR A 145 1.90 0.17 -4.02
CA TYR A 145 0.68 0.13 -3.22
C TYR A 145 -0.27 1.27 -3.58
N THR A 146 0.23 2.51 -3.62
CA THR A 146 -0.55 3.69 -4.00
C THR A 146 -1.06 3.58 -5.45
N GLY A 147 -0.22 3.09 -6.38
CA GLY A 147 -0.60 2.85 -7.77
C GLY A 147 -1.74 1.85 -7.92
N LEU A 148 -1.71 0.74 -7.17
CA LEU A 148 -2.79 -0.24 -7.18
C LEU A 148 -4.11 0.33 -6.64
N LEU A 149 -4.07 1.17 -5.60
CA LEU A 149 -5.27 1.86 -5.11
C LEU A 149 -5.89 2.76 -6.18
N ILE A 150 -5.07 3.46 -6.97
CA ILE A 150 -5.52 4.29 -8.10
C ILE A 150 -6.17 3.40 -9.18
N VAL A 151 -5.54 2.28 -9.54
CA VAL A 151 -6.09 1.32 -10.52
C VAL A 151 -7.44 0.78 -10.05
N PHE A 152 -7.57 0.43 -8.77
CA PHE A 152 -8.85 0.00 -8.20
C PHE A 152 -9.90 1.10 -8.30
N LEU A 153 -9.58 2.34 -7.94
CA LEU A 153 -10.51 3.46 -8.03
C LEU A 153 -11.00 3.69 -9.46
N ILE A 154 -10.08 3.73 -10.44
CA ILE A 154 -10.43 3.90 -11.86
C ILE A 154 -11.37 2.79 -12.31
N SER A 155 -11.12 1.56 -11.87
CA SER A 155 -11.92 0.40 -12.27
C SER A 155 -13.32 0.40 -11.64
N VAL A 156 -13.45 0.88 -10.40
CA VAL A 156 -14.77 1.06 -9.77
C VAL A 156 -15.55 2.15 -10.50
N LEU A 157 -14.90 3.28 -10.80
CA LEU A 157 -15.52 4.39 -11.54
C LEU A 157 -15.88 4.01 -12.98
N GLY A 158 -15.08 3.15 -13.62
CA GLY A 158 -15.32 2.62 -14.96
C GLY A 158 -16.40 1.53 -15.03
N GLY A 159 -17.07 1.20 -13.92
CA GLY A 159 -18.14 0.19 -13.90
C GLY A 159 -17.65 -1.24 -14.10
N ILE A 160 -16.35 -1.51 -13.87
CA ILE A 160 -15.80 -2.87 -13.91
C ILE A 160 -16.24 -3.67 -12.66
N LEU A 161 -16.58 -2.99 -11.57
CA LEU A 161 -17.17 -3.60 -10.39
C LEU A 161 -18.70 -3.49 -10.41
N PRO A 162 -19.44 -4.43 -9.78
CA PRO A 162 -20.90 -4.46 -9.82
C PRO A 162 -21.46 -3.21 -9.16
N GLN A 163 -22.36 -2.50 -9.84
CA GLN A 163 -22.99 -1.31 -9.29
C GLN A 163 -24.16 -1.67 -8.36
N GLU A 164 -24.64 -0.69 -7.60
CA GLU A 164 -25.74 -0.87 -6.65
C GLU A 164 -27.02 -1.37 -7.34
N ASP A 165 -27.25 -0.96 -8.58
CA ASP A 165 -28.41 -1.33 -9.37
C ASP A 165 -28.34 -2.79 -9.83
N ASP A 166 -27.15 -3.27 -10.23
CA ASP A 166 -26.90 -4.68 -10.61
C ASP A 166 -27.13 -5.65 -9.43
N MET A 167 -26.95 -5.17 -8.20
CA MET A 167 -27.10 -5.96 -6.99
C MET A 167 -28.50 -5.94 -6.42
N LYS A 168 -29.21 -4.81 -6.52
CA LYS A 168 -30.64 -4.72 -6.22
C LYS A 168 -31.45 -5.62 -7.13
N GLU A 169 -31.10 -5.69 -8.42
CA GLU A 169 -31.73 -6.59 -9.38
C GLU A 169 -31.50 -8.08 -9.04
N LYS A 170 -30.33 -8.41 -8.46
CA LYS A 170 -29.97 -9.79 -8.07
C LYS A 170 -30.32 -10.19 -6.64
N GLY A 171 -30.88 -9.27 -5.83
CA GLY A 171 -31.20 -9.52 -4.42
C GLY A 171 -29.99 -9.93 -3.56
N LYS A 172 -28.79 -9.45 -3.89
CA LYS A 172 -27.53 -9.80 -3.18
C LYS A 172 -26.97 -8.59 -2.42
N ASP A 173 -26.50 -8.84 -1.20
CA ASP A 173 -25.75 -7.85 -0.43
C ASP A 173 -24.32 -7.66 -1.00
N PHE A 174 -23.80 -6.44 -0.93
CA PHE A 174 -22.43 -6.13 -1.33
C PHE A 174 -21.43 -6.58 -0.26
N ASN A 175 -20.57 -7.53 -0.61
CA ASN A 175 -19.42 -7.93 0.18
C ASN A 175 -18.25 -8.28 -0.77
N ILE A 176 -17.03 -8.42 -0.23
CA ILE A 176 -15.84 -8.79 -1.03
C ILE A 176 -16.07 -10.07 -1.83
N ARG A 177 -16.86 -11.01 -1.29
CA ARG A 177 -17.20 -12.25 -1.98
C ARG A 177 -18.08 -12.00 -3.21
N THR A 178 -19.09 -11.13 -3.14
CA THR A 178 -19.94 -10.76 -4.28
C THR A 178 -19.23 -9.86 -5.27
N VAL A 179 -18.20 -9.11 -4.88
CA VAL A 179 -17.28 -8.43 -5.82
C VAL A 179 -16.47 -9.44 -6.63
N ILE A 180 -15.98 -10.51 -6.00
CA ILE A 180 -15.20 -11.57 -6.68
C ILE A 180 -16.11 -12.50 -7.52
N GLU A 181 -17.32 -12.80 -7.04
CA GLU A 181 -18.26 -13.72 -7.69
C GLU A 181 -19.21 -13.03 -8.69
N GLY A 182 -19.43 -11.71 -8.59
CA GLY A 182 -20.45 -10.95 -9.31
C GLY A 182 -19.97 -10.16 -10.53
N VAL A 183 -18.68 -9.86 -10.64
CA VAL A 183 -17.99 -9.40 -11.86
C VAL A 183 -17.72 -10.59 -12.72
#